data_AF-A0AAU7PSU4-F1
#
_entry.id   AF-A0AAU7PSU4-F1
#
_cell.length_a   1.000
_cell.length_b   1.000
_cell.length_c   1.000
_cell.angle_alpha   90.00
_cell.angle_beta   90.00
_cell.angle_gamma   90.00
#
_symmetry.space_group_name_H-M   'P 1'
#
loop_
_entity.id
_entity.type
_entity.pdbx_description
1 polymer ?
#
loop_
_entity_poly.entity_id
_entity_poly.type
_entity_poly.pdbx_seq_one_letter_code
_entity_poly.pdbx_strand_id
1 'polypeptide(L)'
;MNKKISDSAVSHFLEEVTDQISYKPLRSSIHQELESHIQDRIEEYESQGLSHADAERQALHGMGDAIVIGTELNEVHKIQKSPRLAFITALLLLTGFVLSCFLRWTPEQMSNGYLYYIPGGILLVFTVLKGYPFLIRHRKILASFICLLYLTQIVIFFLTHFSGRRFGIASTAYFATLLLVPVITVLLYCSRHNRKKFLTAALRCAGVWMLLMYTFGPYSDTAGAIFLLSTLGTVCFMIHRGILSGKKKYLYSGTLAFLVLLGSPLFLTPSGREKTEAFLSPQSAVYTTWNDTYNGILIQELLSRTPLTHGLELSPEEMMDYGTGAWYFASHDSRHIGIDATGIHTDKQQQDFQDKVEAIRNQGGRPRYIRYQADDVTLWDILPLHYHNNYLIAVCIFLFGWLPGLAMIGTICLFYWILFSYIRRIHGKLASSLAFCCGQCLLWQGVFYLLGNFGLQYATFPNLPLISEGRLSIICNMLLLGLIFSSYRYDRVIEEPVNYKPVIPG
;
A
#
# COMPACT_ATOMS: atom_id res chain seq x y z
N MET A 1 -48.76 16.57 -23.22
CA MET A 1 -48.64 16.11 -21.82
C MET A 1 -47.38 15.25 -21.72
N ASN A 2 -46.31 15.87 -21.21
CA ASN A 2 -44.97 15.30 -21.02
C ASN A 2 -45.01 14.07 -20.10
N LYS A 3 -44.83 12.88 -20.65
CA LYS A 3 -44.67 11.64 -19.86
C LYS A 3 -43.17 11.32 -19.80
N LYS A 4 -42.56 11.67 -18.65
CA LYS A 4 -41.29 11.15 -18.10
C LYS A 4 -40.37 10.41 -19.10
N ILE A 5 -39.43 11.12 -19.72
CA ILE A 5 -38.26 10.53 -20.41
C ILE A 5 -37.09 10.32 -19.42
N SER A 6 -37.24 10.66 -18.13
CA SER A 6 -36.11 10.68 -17.17
C SER A 6 -35.84 9.37 -16.40
N ASP A 7 -36.23 8.20 -16.88
CA ASP A 7 -36.02 6.93 -16.14
C ASP A 7 -35.82 5.70 -17.04
N SER A 8 -35.32 5.87 -18.28
CA SER A 8 -34.95 4.75 -19.15
C SER A 8 -33.55 4.24 -18.82
N ALA A 9 -33.28 2.94 -19.04
CA ALA A 9 -31.95 2.38 -18.80
C ALA A 9 -30.91 3.00 -19.75
N VAL A 10 -31.35 3.46 -20.93
CA VAL A 10 -30.55 4.22 -21.91
C VAL A 10 -30.06 5.54 -21.34
N SER A 11 -30.92 6.36 -20.72
CA SER A 11 -30.49 7.64 -20.15
C SER A 11 -29.43 7.45 -19.07
N HIS A 12 -29.62 6.47 -18.17
CA HIS A 12 -28.62 6.14 -17.16
C HIS A 12 -27.30 5.65 -17.79
N PHE A 13 -27.36 4.89 -18.89
CA PHE A 13 -26.16 4.45 -19.62
C PHE A 13 -25.39 5.65 -20.20
N LEU A 14 -26.08 6.58 -20.86
CA LEU A 14 -25.47 7.76 -21.47
C LEU A 14 -24.89 8.73 -20.44
N GLU A 15 -25.58 8.93 -19.31
CA GLU A 15 -25.05 9.67 -18.16
C GLU A 15 -23.76 9.04 -17.64
N GLU A 16 -23.70 7.71 -17.55
CA GLU A 16 -22.52 6.99 -17.05
C GLU A 16 -21.31 7.11 -18.00
N VAL A 17 -21.55 7.04 -19.32
CA VAL A 17 -20.51 7.25 -20.34
C VAL A 17 -19.98 8.68 -20.26
N THR A 18 -20.88 9.67 -20.28
CA THR A 18 -20.50 11.09 -20.28
C THR A 18 -19.84 11.54 -18.98
N ASP A 19 -20.14 10.90 -17.84
CA ASP A 19 -19.46 11.13 -16.56
C ASP A 19 -17.97 10.75 -16.60
N GLN A 20 -17.58 9.79 -17.46
CA GLN A 20 -16.17 9.43 -17.67
C GLN A 20 -15.46 10.38 -18.63
N ILE A 21 -16.19 11.07 -19.52
CA ILE A 21 -15.58 11.94 -20.53
C ILE A 21 -15.04 13.21 -19.88
N SER A 22 -13.72 13.40 -19.96
CA SER A 22 -13.04 14.52 -19.29
C SER A 22 -13.35 15.87 -19.91
N TYR A 23 -13.42 15.93 -21.24
CA TYR A 23 -13.68 17.18 -21.95
C TYR A 23 -15.18 17.48 -22.00
N LYS A 24 -15.64 18.36 -21.11
CA LYS A 24 -17.07 18.70 -20.95
C LYS A 24 -17.77 19.14 -22.26
N PRO A 25 -17.18 19.97 -23.13
CA PRO A 25 -17.85 20.41 -24.36
C PRO A 25 -18.22 19.26 -25.31
N LEU A 26 -17.44 18.18 -25.35
CA LEU A 26 -17.70 17.06 -26.25
C LEU A 26 -18.80 16.12 -25.74
N ARG A 27 -19.19 16.24 -24.46
CA ARG A 27 -20.18 15.35 -23.83
C ARG A 27 -21.53 15.40 -24.52
N SER A 28 -21.99 16.57 -24.97
CA SER A 28 -23.28 16.69 -25.67
C SER A 28 -23.26 15.99 -27.03
N SER A 29 -22.21 16.21 -27.82
CA SER A 29 -22.05 15.58 -29.13
C SER A 29 -21.97 14.06 -29.03
N ILE A 30 -21.14 13.55 -28.12
CA ILE A 30 -21.01 12.11 -27.90
C ILE A 30 -22.31 11.51 -27.33
N HIS A 31 -23.00 12.23 -26.44
CA HIS A 31 -24.29 11.78 -25.93
C HIS A 31 -25.28 11.58 -27.08
N GLN A 32 -25.42 12.56 -27.97
CA GLN A 32 -26.34 12.49 -29.11
C GLN A 32 -25.96 11.36 -30.08
N GLU A 33 -24.68 11.19 -30.38
CA GLU A 33 -24.20 10.11 -31.26
C GLU A 33 -24.50 8.73 -30.69
N LEU A 34 -24.21 8.51 -29.40
CA LEU A 34 -24.47 7.24 -28.73
C LEU A 34 -25.97 6.99 -28.55
N GLU A 35 -26.76 8.02 -28.27
CA GLU A 35 -28.21 7.93 -28.15
C GLU A 35 -28.83 7.50 -29.48
N SER A 36 -28.46 8.14 -30.58
CA SER A 36 -28.91 7.78 -31.93
C SER A 36 -28.53 6.33 -32.25
N HIS A 37 -27.27 5.95 -32.02
CA HIS A 37 -26.81 4.59 -32.30
C HIS A 37 -27.51 3.52 -31.44
N ILE A 38 -27.83 3.83 -30.18
CA ILE A 38 -28.61 2.92 -29.33
C ILE A 38 -30.03 2.80 -29.86
N GLN A 39 -30.65 3.91 -30.24
CA GLN A 39 -32.00 3.93 -30.78
C GLN A 39 -32.11 3.13 -32.09
N ASP A 40 -31.16 3.31 -33.00
CA ASP A 40 -31.09 2.53 -34.25
C ASP A 40 -31.05 1.01 -33.98
N ARG A 41 -30.28 0.60 -32.96
CA ARG A 41 -30.21 -0.82 -32.56
C ARG A 41 -31.49 -1.32 -31.88
N ILE A 42 -32.18 -0.48 -31.13
CA ILE A 42 -33.48 -0.84 -30.52
C ILE A 42 -34.48 -1.12 -31.65
N GLU A 43 -34.59 -0.20 -32.61
CA GLU A 43 -35.48 -0.33 -33.76
C GLU A 43 -35.15 -1.56 -34.61
N GLU A 44 -33.86 -1.87 -34.80
CA GLU A 44 -33.43 -3.10 -35.47
C GLU A 44 -33.94 -4.35 -34.72
N TYR A 45 -33.79 -4.43 -33.40
CA TYR A 45 -34.26 -5.57 -32.62
C TYR A 45 -35.79 -5.68 -32.56
N GLU A 46 -36.49 -4.55 -32.51
CA GLU A 46 -37.95 -4.53 -32.60
C GLU A 46 -38.43 -5.04 -33.96
N SER A 47 -37.74 -4.68 -35.05
CA SER A 47 -38.02 -5.21 -36.39
C SER A 47 -37.82 -6.73 -36.49
N GLN A 48 -36.93 -7.29 -35.66
CA GLN A 48 -36.70 -8.73 -35.52
C GLN A 48 -37.74 -9.42 -34.62
N GLY A 49 -38.73 -8.68 -34.10
CA GLY A 49 -39.84 -9.18 -33.31
C GLY A 49 -39.62 -9.20 -31.80
N LEU A 50 -38.56 -8.54 -31.29
CA LEU A 50 -38.37 -8.40 -29.85
C LEU A 50 -39.34 -7.34 -29.27
N SER A 51 -39.69 -7.49 -27.99
CA SER A 51 -40.40 -6.43 -27.26
C SER A 51 -39.46 -5.23 -27.06
N HIS A 52 -40.00 -4.01 -26.97
CA HIS A 52 -39.19 -2.81 -26.71
C HIS A 52 -38.26 -2.97 -25.49
N ALA A 53 -38.74 -3.60 -24.41
CA ALA A 53 -37.95 -3.80 -23.20
C ALA A 53 -36.79 -4.78 -23.41
N ASP A 54 -37.01 -5.85 -24.19
CA ASP A 54 -35.96 -6.82 -24.53
C ASP A 54 -34.99 -6.25 -25.57
N ALA A 55 -35.48 -5.46 -26.53
CA ALA A 55 -34.71 -4.73 -27.52
C ALA A 55 -33.78 -3.69 -26.85
N GLU A 56 -34.30 -2.86 -25.93
CA GLU A 56 -33.51 -1.92 -25.12
C GLU A 56 -32.41 -2.66 -24.34
N ARG A 57 -32.78 -3.75 -23.66
CA ARG A 57 -31.82 -4.56 -22.91
C ARG A 57 -30.74 -5.16 -23.80
N GLN A 58 -31.11 -5.65 -24.98
CA GLN A 58 -30.18 -6.25 -25.94
C GLN A 58 -29.28 -5.20 -26.59
N ALA A 59 -29.82 -4.02 -26.92
CA ALA A 59 -29.06 -2.88 -27.44
C ALA A 59 -28.00 -2.44 -26.42
N LEU A 60 -28.40 -2.21 -25.15
CA LEU A 60 -27.48 -1.85 -24.08
C LEU A 60 -26.45 -2.95 -23.79
N HIS A 61 -26.85 -4.22 -23.80
CA HIS A 61 -25.92 -5.33 -23.66
C HIS A 61 -24.90 -5.35 -24.80
N GLY A 62 -25.35 -5.07 -26.03
CA GLY A 62 -24.51 -4.98 -27.20
C GLY A 62 -23.61 -3.75 -27.24
N MET A 63 -23.93 -2.66 -26.52
CA MET A 63 -23.04 -1.51 -26.37
C MET A 63 -21.87 -1.83 -25.43
N GLY A 64 -22.12 -2.63 -24.38
CA GLY A 64 -21.11 -3.04 -23.41
C GLY A 64 -21.10 -2.20 -22.14
N ASP A 65 -19.91 -1.96 -21.57
CA ASP A 65 -19.76 -1.27 -20.28
C ASP A 65 -19.55 0.23 -20.47
N ALA A 66 -20.52 1.03 -20.01
CA ALA A 66 -20.50 2.49 -20.10
C ALA A 66 -19.21 3.14 -19.56
N ILE A 67 -18.67 2.63 -18.44
CA ILE A 67 -17.46 3.19 -17.82
C ILE A 67 -16.24 2.92 -18.70
N VAL A 68 -16.19 1.74 -19.32
CA VAL A 68 -15.10 1.35 -20.24
C VAL A 68 -15.15 2.21 -21.49
N ILE A 69 -16.32 2.34 -22.13
CA ILE A 69 -16.52 3.15 -23.34
C ILE A 69 -16.12 4.61 -23.09
N GLY A 70 -16.64 5.23 -22.03
CA GLY A 70 -16.31 6.61 -21.71
C GLY A 70 -14.83 6.84 -21.37
N THR A 71 -14.16 5.84 -20.77
CA THR A 71 -12.72 5.90 -20.52
C THR A 71 -11.89 5.78 -21.81
N GLU A 72 -12.32 4.95 -22.76
CA GLU A 72 -11.66 4.78 -24.06
C GLU A 72 -11.81 6.01 -24.95
N LEU A 73 -12.96 6.67 -24.90
CA LEU A 73 -13.19 7.94 -25.61
C LEU A 73 -12.26 9.06 -25.11
N ASN A 74 -11.85 9.03 -23.84
CA ASN A 74 -10.80 9.94 -23.33
C ASN A 74 -9.40 9.60 -23.86
N GLU A 75 -9.14 8.37 -24.29
CA GLU A 75 -7.81 7.99 -24.81
C GLU A 75 -7.51 8.67 -26.15
N VAL A 76 -8.53 8.87 -26.97
CA VAL A 76 -8.40 9.46 -28.31
C VAL A 76 -8.16 10.98 -28.23
N HIS A 77 -8.54 11.63 -27.12
CA HIS A 77 -8.50 13.09 -26.98
C HIS A 77 -7.38 13.56 -26.05
N LYS A 78 -6.53 14.47 -26.55
CA LYS A 78 -5.17 14.74 -26.07
C LYS A 78 -5.01 14.92 -24.55
N ILE A 79 -3.99 14.20 -24.07
CA ILE A 79 -3.82 13.69 -22.72
C ILE A 79 -2.72 14.46 -21.96
N GLN A 80 -3.03 15.02 -20.78
CA GLN A 80 -2.13 15.90 -20.00
C GLN A 80 -0.96 15.15 -19.33
N LYS A 81 0.23 15.78 -19.24
CA LYS A 81 1.41 15.31 -18.47
C LYS A 81 1.54 16.06 -17.14
N SER A 82 2.07 15.42 -16.09
CA SER A 82 2.36 16.04 -14.78
C SER A 82 3.88 16.14 -14.51
N PRO A 83 4.59 17.08 -15.18
CA PRO A 83 6.06 17.09 -15.18
C PRO A 83 6.69 17.31 -13.79
N ARG A 84 6.08 18.11 -12.92
CA ARG A 84 6.64 18.36 -11.56
C ARG A 84 6.55 17.12 -10.67
N LEU A 85 5.40 16.42 -10.66
CA LEU A 85 5.25 15.17 -9.91
C LEU A 85 6.15 14.08 -10.49
N ALA A 86 6.27 14.00 -11.82
CA ALA A 86 7.18 13.06 -12.48
C ALA A 86 8.65 13.33 -12.13
N PHE A 87 9.07 14.59 -12.10
CA PHE A 87 10.43 14.98 -11.71
C PHE A 87 10.74 14.59 -10.26
N ILE A 88 9.83 14.88 -9.32
CA ILE A 88 10.03 14.54 -7.90
C ILE A 88 10.04 13.03 -7.70
N THR A 89 9.13 12.31 -8.36
CA THR A 89 9.14 10.84 -8.35
C THR A 89 10.46 10.29 -8.88
N ALA A 90 10.95 10.81 -10.01
CA ALA A 90 12.23 10.40 -10.57
C ALA A 90 13.40 10.70 -9.63
N LEU A 91 13.38 11.87 -8.97
CA LEU A 91 14.38 12.25 -7.98
C LEU A 91 14.38 11.32 -6.75
N LEU A 92 13.21 10.95 -6.23
CA LEU A 92 13.09 10.02 -5.11
C LEU A 92 13.56 8.62 -5.48
N LEU A 93 13.17 8.14 -6.66
CA LEU A 93 13.61 6.86 -7.18
C LEU A 93 15.12 6.82 -7.44
N LEU A 94 15.69 7.91 -7.97
CA LEU A 94 17.12 8.02 -8.19
C LEU A 94 17.88 8.09 -6.86
N THR A 95 17.36 8.85 -5.89
CA THR A 95 17.92 8.88 -4.53
C THR A 95 17.89 7.49 -3.89
N GLY A 96 16.76 6.79 -3.94
CA GLY A 96 16.64 5.42 -3.44
C GLY A 96 17.60 4.46 -4.13
N PHE A 97 17.68 4.52 -5.46
CA PHE A 97 18.59 3.69 -6.25
C PHE A 97 20.06 3.95 -5.90
N VAL A 98 20.46 5.22 -5.84
CA VAL A 98 21.82 5.65 -5.45
C VAL A 98 22.13 5.14 -4.05
N LEU A 99 21.22 5.34 -3.09
CA LEU A 99 21.38 4.89 -1.71
C LEU A 99 21.57 3.36 -1.65
N SER A 100 20.76 2.59 -2.38
CA SER A 100 20.91 1.14 -2.50
C SER A 100 22.25 0.71 -3.14
N CYS A 101 22.76 1.47 -4.12
CA CYS A 101 24.03 1.14 -4.78
C CYS A 101 25.27 1.49 -3.93
N PHE A 102 25.25 2.63 -3.25
CA PHE A 102 26.42 3.14 -2.53
C PHE A 102 26.64 2.46 -1.19
N LEU A 103 25.56 2.12 -0.49
CA LEU A 103 25.72 1.66 0.88
C LEU A 103 26.15 0.19 1.02
N ARG A 104 26.30 -0.57 -0.08
CA ARG A 104 26.95 -1.91 -0.20
C ARG A 104 26.99 -2.74 1.10
N TRP A 105 25.85 -2.98 1.75
CA TRP A 105 25.85 -3.52 3.11
C TRP A 105 26.08 -5.03 3.19
N THR A 106 25.54 -5.84 2.26
CA THR A 106 25.83 -7.30 2.20
C THR A 106 25.85 -7.88 0.77
N PRO A 107 26.56 -9.02 0.54
CA PRO A 107 26.55 -9.75 -0.75
C PRO A 107 25.15 -10.22 -1.18
N GLU A 108 24.27 -10.54 -0.22
CA GLU A 108 22.91 -11.02 -0.47
C GLU A 108 22.02 -9.92 -1.05
N GLN A 109 22.20 -8.67 -0.61
CA GLN A 109 21.53 -7.49 -1.15
C GLN A 109 22.07 -7.11 -2.53
N MET A 110 23.39 -7.21 -2.71
CA MET A 110 24.06 -6.93 -3.98
C MET A 110 23.54 -7.83 -5.13
N SER A 111 23.09 -9.04 -4.82
CA SER A 111 22.61 -9.99 -5.83
C SER A 111 21.24 -9.64 -6.43
N ASN A 112 20.38 -8.90 -5.72
CA ASN A 112 18.96 -8.83 -6.11
C ASN A 112 18.24 -7.52 -5.79
N GLY A 113 18.71 -6.67 -4.87
CA GLY A 113 17.95 -5.54 -4.33
C GLY A 113 17.63 -4.39 -5.29
N TYR A 114 18.68 -3.66 -5.68
CA TYR A 114 18.59 -2.49 -6.55
C TYR A 114 18.13 -2.84 -7.99
N LEU A 115 18.33 -4.10 -8.43
CA LEU A 115 17.90 -4.53 -9.76
C LEU A 115 16.38 -4.42 -9.95
N TYR A 116 15.58 -4.52 -8.88
CA TYR A 116 14.13 -4.36 -8.94
C TYR A 116 13.66 -2.94 -9.27
N TYR A 117 14.54 -1.92 -9.20
CA TYR A 117 14.23 -0.59 -9.72
C TYR A 117 14.02 -0.60 -11.24
N ILE A 118 14.68 -1.51 -11.98
CA ILE A 118 14.55 -1.62 -13.45
C ILE A 118 13.17 -2.15 -13.87
N PRO A 119 12.74 -3.38 -13.49
CA PRO A 119 11.42 -3.88 -13.85
C PRO A 119 10.31 -3.04 -13.22
N GLY A 120 10.54 -2.48 -12.03
CA GLY A 120 9.62 -1.53 -11.43
C GLY A 120 9.49 -0.25 -12.27
N GLY A 121 10.58 0.34 -12.75
CA GLY A 121 10.55 1.52 -13.61
C GLY A 121 9.83 1.26 -14.94
N ILE A 122 10.05 0.10 -15.55
CA ILE A 122 9.32 -0.35 -16.74
C ILE A 122 7.82 -0.45 -16.43
N LEU A 123 7.45 -1.07 -15.30
CA LEU A 123 6.07 -1.19 -14.86
C LEU A 123 5.44 0.18 -14.56
N LEU A 124 6.20 1.12 -13.98
CA LEU A 124 5.74 2.49 -13.76
C LEU A 124 5.37 3.15 -15.09
N VAL A 125 6.25 3.09 -16.09
CA VAL A 125 5.98 3.65 -17.42
C VAL A 125 4.74 3.02 -18.04
N PHE A 126 4.66 1.68 -18.06
CA PHE A 126 3.46 0.98 -18.55
C PHE A 126 2.19 1.44 -17.84
N THR A 127 2.23 1.50 -16.50
CA THR A 127 1.09 1.86 -15.67
C THR A 127 0.70 3.33 -15.86
N VAL A 128 1.65 4.25 -16.00
CA VAL A 128 1.37 5.67 -16.32
C VAL A 128 0.61 5.77 -17.65
N LEU A 129 1.01 5.01 -18.66
CA LEU A 129 0.42 5.06 -20.00
C LEU A 129 -0.97 4.41 -20.06
N LYS A 130 -1.15 3.24 -19.41
CA LYS A 130 -2.32 2.38 -19.63
C LYS A 130 -2.99 1.86 -18.36
N GLY A 131 -2.46 2.14 -17.18
CA GLY A 131 -2.89 1.55 -15.91
C GLY A 131 -4.35 1.84 -15.56
N TYR A 132 -4.81 3.08 -15.74
CA TYR A 132 -6.20 3.47 -15.43
C TYR A 132 -7.23 2.73 -16.30
N PRO A 133 -7.16 2.78 -17.66
CA PRO A 133 -8.06 1.98 -18.50
C PRO A 133 -7.90 0.48 -18.31
N PHE A 134 -6.66 -0.01 -18.16
CA PHE A 134 -6.38 -1.44 -17.97
C PHE A 134 -7.07 -1.98 -16.72
N LEU A 135 -6.94 -1.26 -15.59
CA LEU A 135 -7.60 -1.63 -14.34
C LEU A 135 -9.12 -1.65 -14.50
N ILE A 136 -9.71 -0.63 -15.15
CA ILE A 136 -11.16 -0.56 -15.34
C ILE A 136 -11.67 -1.72 -16.21
N ARG A 137 -11.00 -1.98 -17.34
CA ARG A 137 -11.38 -3.04 -18.27
C ARG A 137 -11.26 -4.43 -17.65
N HIS A 138 -10.18 -4.68 -16.90
CA HIS A 138 -9.86 -6.01 -16.37
C HIS A 138 -10.14 -6.19 -14.88
N ARG A 139 -10.85 -5.26 -14.22
CA ARG A 139 -11.12 -5.25 -12.76
C ARG A 139 -11.60 -6.58 -12.18
N LYS A 140 -12.49 -7.30 -12.87
CA LYS A 140 -13.02 -8.59 -12.41
C LYS A 140 -11.96 -9.69 -12.50
N ILE A 141 -11.18 -9.70 -13.59
CA ILE A 141 -10.08 -10.65 -13.78
C ILE A 141 -9.00 -10.41 -12.74
N LEU A 142 -8.65 -9.14 -12.50
CA LEU A 142 -7.68 -8.75 -11.47
C LEU A 142 -8.14 -9.12 -10.06
N ALA A 143 -9.42 -8.91 -9.74
CA ALA A 143 -9.99 -9.35 -8.47
C ALA A 143 -9.89 -10.88 -8.31
N SER A 144 -10.27 -11.64 -9.34
CA SER A 144 -10.17 -13.10 -9.32
C SER A 144 -8.72 -13.59 -9.23
N PHE A 145 -7.79 -12.92 -9.90
CA PHE A 145 -6.36 -13.24 -9.86
C PHE A 145 -5.77 -12.99 -8.46
N ILE A 146 -6.11 -11.86 -7.82
CA ILE A 146 -5.71 -11.60 -6.44
C ILE A 146 -6.29 -12.66 -5.50
N CYS A 147 -7.57 -13.02 -5.65
CA CYS A 147 -8.18 -14.12 -4.89
C CYS A 147 -7.48 -15.46 -5.13
N LEU A 148 -7.07 -15.76 -6.37
CA LEU A 148 -6.32 -16.97 -6.70
C LEU A 148 -4.96 -16.98 -6.03
N LEU A 149 -4.20 -15.87 -6.08
CA LEU A 149 -2.92 -15.75 -5.39
C LEU A 149 -3.07 -16.03 -3.90
N TYR A 150 -4.14 -15.51 -3.29
CA TYR A 150 -4.43 -15.82 -1.89
C TYR A 150 -4.79 -17.28 -1.66
N LEU A 151 -5.64 -17.87 -2.49
CA LEU A 151 -5.99 -19.29 -2.37
C LEU A 151 -4.73 -20.16 -2.47
N THR A 152 -3.83 -19.85 -3.42
CA THR A 152 -2.54 -20.52 -3.55
C THR A 152 -1.69 -20.36 -2.29
N GLN A 153 -1.64 -19.17 -1.67
CA GLN A 153 -0.97 -18.97 -0.39
C GLN A 153 -1.61 -19.83 0.71
N ILE A 154 -2.94 -19.86 0.83
CA ILE A 154 -3.66 -20.68 1.82
C ILE A 154 -3.23 -22.15 1.68
N VAL A 155 -3.25 -22.67 0.45
CA VAL A 155 -2.87 -24.05 0.14
C VAL A 155 -1.41 -24.31 0.52
N ILE A 156 -0.48 -23.44 0.12
CA ILE A 156 0.95 -23.56 0.47
C ILE A 156 1.12 -23.55 1.99
N PHE A 157 0.43 -22.65 2.70
CA PHE A 157 0.50 -22.56 4.16
C PHE A 157 0.03 -23.86 4.84
N PHE A 158 -1.08 -24.44 4.39
CA PHE A 158 -1.54 -25.73 4.93
C PHE A 158 -0.55 -26.86 4.61
N LEU A 159 -0.10 -27.00 3.36
CA LEU A 159 0.87 -28.03 2.95
C LEU A 159 2.16 -27.96 3.78
N THR A 160 2.63 -26.74 4.03
CA THR A 160 3.86 -26.47 4.76
C THR A 160 3.70 -26.74 6.26
N HIS A 161 2.56 -26.35 6.83
CA HIS A 161 2.19 -26.70 8.20
C HIS A 161 2.17 -28.22 8.42
N PHE A 162 1.56 -29.00 7.52
CA PHE A 162 1.53 -30.47 7.59
C PHE A 162 2.91 -31.11 7.40
N SER A 163 3.77 -30.54 6.56
CA SER A 163 5.12 -31.06 6.31
C SER A 163 6.15 -30.73 7.41
N GLY A 164 5.76 -29.99 8.47
CA GLY A 164 6.66 -29.51 9.50
C GLY A 164 7.65 -28.41 9.04
N ARG A 165 7.67 -28.07 7.75
CA ARG A 165 8.51 -27.01 7.17
C ARG A 165 7.64 -25.82 6.80
N ARG A 166 7.75 -24.71 7.54
CA ARG A 166 7.01 -23.47 7.23
C ARG A 166 7.62 -22.75 6.01
N PHE A 167 7.09 -22.96 4.81
CA PHE A 167 7.30 -22.05 3.69
C PHE A 167 6.11 -21.10 3.58
N GLY A 168 6.34 -19.82 3.83
CA GLY A 168 5.37 -18.77 3.56
C GLY A 168 6.07 -17.65 2.81
N ILE A 169 5.50 -17.21 1.69
CA ILE A 169 5.96 -15.99 1.01
C ILE A 169 5.20 -14.83 1.65
N ALA A 170 5.52 -14.51 2.91
CA ALA A 170 4.85 -13.46 3.69
C ALA A 170 4.76 -12.12 2.93
N SER A 171 5.78 -11.82 2.12
CA SER A 171 5.81 -10.67 1.23
C SER A 171 4.71 -10.65 0.17
N THR A 172 4.32 -11.80 -0.40
CA THR A 172 3.28 -11.84 -1.45
C THR A 172 1.90 -11.50 -0.90
N ALA A 173 1.55 -12.05 0.27
CA ALA A 173 0.26 -11.75 0.91
C ALA A 173 0.15 -10.27 1.33
N TYR A 174 1.25 -9.70 1.83
CA TYR A 174 1.35 -8.27 2.15
C TYR A 174 1.01 -7.39 0.93
N PHE A 175 1.68 -7.62 -0.21
CA PHE A 175 1.48 -6.79 -1.39
C PHE A 175 0.17 -7.05 -2.12
N ALA A 176 -0.32 -8.30 -2.13
CA ALA A 176 -1.66 -8.61 -2.63
C ALA A 176 -2.73 -7.83 -1.84
N THR A 177 -2.51 -7.61 -0.54
CA THR A 177 -3.44 -6.86 0.34
C THR A 177 -3.50 -5.39 -0.06
N LEU A 178 -2.32 -4.79 -0.29
CA LEU A 178 -2.23 -3.40 -0.75
C LEU A 178 -2.85 -3.21 -2.14
N LEU A 179 -2.63 -4.14 -3.07
CA LEU A 179 -3.16 -4.07 -4.44
C LEU A 179 -4.67 -4.38 -4.52
N LEU A 180 -5.26 -4.98 -3.49
CA LEU A 180 -6.70 -5.21 -3.44
C LEU A 180 -7.49 -3.90 -3.24
N VAL A 181 -6.92 -2.89 -2.57
CA VAL A 181 -7.55 -1.59 -2.33
C VAL A 181 -8.02 -0.89 -3.61
N PRO A 182 -7.16 -0.67 -4.64
CA PRO A 182 -7.59 -0.05 -5.89
C PRO A 182 -8.64 -0.88 -6.64
N VAL A 183 -8.53 -2.21 -6.63
CA VAL A 183 -9.51 -3.09 -7.28
C VAL A 183 -10.87 -2.99 -6.61
N ILE A 184 -10.94 -3.05 -5.28
CA ILE A 184 -12.18 -2.86 -4.51
C ILE A 184 -12.77 -1.48 -4.78
N THR A 185 -11.94 -0.44 -4.82
CA THR A 185 -12.40 0.93 -5.09
C THR A 185 -13.14 1.02 -6.43
N VAL A 186 -12.58 0.42 -7.49
CA VAL A 186 -13.23 0.38 -8.81
C VAL A 186 -14.50 -0.48 -8.79
N LEU A 187 -14.49 -1.63 -8.13
CA LEU A 187 -15.69 -2.50 -8.02
C LEU A 187 -16.84 -1.80 -7.28
N LEU A 188 -16.54 -1.10 -6.19
CA LEU A 188 -17.52 -0.31 -5.43
C LEU A 188 -18.03 0.87 -6.27
N TYR A 189 -17.15 1.55 -7.01
CA TYR A 189 -17.54 2.62 -7.90
C TYR A 189 -18.49 2.14 -9.01
N CYS A 190 -18.17 1.03 -9.68
CA CYS A 190 -19.00 0.46 -10.75
C CYS A 190 -20.36 -0.04 -10.26
N SER A 191 -20.54 -0.24 -8.95
CA SER A 191 -21.78 -0.72 -8.35
C SER A 191 -22.57 0.39 -7.63
N ARG A 192 -22.06 1.64 -7.59
CA ARG A 192 -22.57 2.74 -6.77
C ARG A 192 -24.04 3.12 -6.96
N HIS A 193 -24.57 2.96 -8.18
CA HIS A 193 -25.94 3.38 -8.50
C HIS A 193 -26.99 2.36 -8.09
N ASN A 194 -26.62 1.09 -7.97
CA ASN A 194 -27.55 0.02 -7.58
C ASN A 194 -27.19 -0.49 -6.18
N ARG A 195 -28.00 -0.11 -5.18
CA ARG A 195 -27.79 -0.45 -3.77
C ARG A 195 -27.60 -1.96 -3.53
N LYS A 196 -28.34 -2.83 -4.23
CA LYS A 196 -28.19 -4.29 -4.09
C LYS A 196 -26.84 -4.76 -4.66
N LYS A 197 -26.46 -4.27 -5.85
CA LYS A 197 -25.14 -4.57 -6.45
C LYS A 197 -23.98 -4.04 -5.61
N PHE A 198 -24.12 -2.83 -5.05
CA PHE A 198 -23.13 -2.24 -4.16
C PHE A 198 -22.94 -3.06 -2.90
N LEU A 199 -24.04 -3.38 -2.20
CA LEU A 199 -23.99 -4.14 -0.95
C LEU A 199 -23.42 -5.55 -1.18
N THR A 200 -23.81 -6.22 -2.27
CA THR A 200 -23.26 -7.54 -2.61
C THR A 200 -21.77 -7.48 -2.95
N ALA A 201 -21.31 -6.46 -3.68
CA ALA A 201 -19.89 -6.27 -3.93
C ALA A 201 -19.12 -6.01 -2.63
N ALA A 202 -19.61 -5.12 -1.77
CA ALA A 202 -19.01 -4.80 -0.49
C ALA A 202 -18.92 -6.03 0.44
N LEU A 203 -20.00 -6.81 0.57
CA LEU A 203 -20.04 -8.02 1.38
C LEU A 203 -19.09 -9.10 0.87
N ARG A 204 -18.98 -9.29 -0.45
CA ARG A 204 -18.00 -10.23 -1.03
C ARG A 204 -16.57 -9.81 -0.73
N CYS A 205 -16.26 -8.52 -0.90
CA CYS A 205 -14.94 -7.99 -0.60
C CYS A 205 -14.60 -8.13 0.89
N ALA A 206 -15.56 -7.87 1.78
CA ALA A 206 -15.42 -8.11 3.22
C ALA A 206 -15.23 -9.57 3.58
N GLY A 207 -15.99 -10.48 2.97
CA GLY A 207 -15.85 -11.91 3.21
C GLY A 207 -14.46 -12.42 2.82
N VAL A 208 -13.96 -12.00 1.66
CA VAL A 208 -12.58 -12.29 1.24
C VAL A 208 -11.59 -11.69 2.23
N TRP A 209 -11.73 -10.41 2.59
CA TRP A 209 -10.88 -9.75 3.58
C TRP A 209 -10.80 -10.50 4.93
N MET A 210 -11.95 -10.87 5.49
CA MET A 210 -12.03 -11.57 6.76
C MET A 210 -11.38 -12.95 6.69
N LEU A 211 -11.64 -13.70 5.61
CA LEU A 211 -11.00 -15.00 5.38
C LEU A 211 -9.47 -14.87 5.34
N LEU A 212 -8.95 -13.83 4.70
CA LEU A 212 -7.51 -13.56 4.62
C LEU A 212 -6.92 -13.25 5.98
N MET A 213 -7.53 -12.34 6.74
CA MET A 213 -6.98 -11.93 8.03
C MET A 213 -7.02 -13.05 9.07
N TYR A 214 -8.04 -13.91 9.07
CA TYR A 214 -8.08 -15.04 10.00
C TYR A 214 -7.11 -16.18 9.62
N THR A 215 -6.74 -16.29 8.35
CA THR A 215 -5.77 -17.30 7.88
C THR A 215 -4.32 -16.82 7.96
N PHE A 216 -4.07 -15.52 7.73
CA PHE A 216 -2.73 -14.94 7.58
C PHE A 216 -2.44 -13.71 8.42
N GLY A 217 -3.35 -13.30 9.32
CA GLY A 217 -3.18 -12.15 10.22
C GLY A 217 -1.77 -12.07 10.83
N PRO A 218 -1.22 -13.16 11.40
CA PRO A 218 0.12 -13.14 11.99
C PRO A 218 1.25 -12.61 11.09
N TYR A 219 1.10 -12.68 9.75
CA TYR A 219 2.12 -12.27 8.78
C TYR A 219 1.76 -11.02 7.95
N SER A 220 0.55 -10.47 8.11
CA SER A 220 0.04 -9.40 7.24
C SER A 220 -0.66 -8.24 7.96
N ASP A 221 -0.63 -8.21 9.30
CA ASP A 221 -1.35 -7.21 10.10
C ASP A 221 -1.03 -5.75 9.72
N THR A 222 0.23 -5.40 9.43
CA THR A 222 0.59 -4.04 8.95
C THR A 222 -0.08 -3.70 7.63
N ALA A 223 -0.05 -4.62 6.65
CA ALA A 223 -0.76 -4.43 5.39
C ALA A 223 -2.27 -4.35 5.62
N GLY A 224 -2.79 -5.08 6.61
CA GLY A 224 -4.20 -5.00 6.96
C GLY A 224 -4.63 -3.70 7.61
N ALA A 225 -3.81 -3.13 8.49
CA ALA A 225 -4.03 -1.79 9.01
C ALA A 225 -4.02 -0.76 7.87
N ILE A 226 -3.04 -0.83 6.96
CA ILE A 226 -2.97 0.04 5.77
C ILE A 226 -4.21 -0.14 4.87
N PHE A 227 -4.64 -1.38 4.64
CA PHE A 227 -5.83 -1.68 3.84
C PHE A 227 -7.09 -1.04 4.45
N LEU A 228 -7.31 -1.22 5.75
CA LEU A 228 -8.48 -0.67 6.45
C LEU A 228 -8.48 0.86 6.43
N LEU A 229 -7.33 1.48 6.75
CA LEU A 229 -7.21 2.94 6.75
C LEU A 229 -7.39 3.52 5.34
N SER A 230 -6.83 2.86 4.32
CA SER A 230 -6.94 3.30 2.92
C SER A 230 -8.35 3.14 2.36
N THR A 231 -9.00 2.00 2.62
CA THR A 231 -10.38 1.76 2.20
C THR A 231 -11.36 2.68 2.92
N LEU A 232 -11.20 2.87 4.24
CA LEU A 232 -11.98 3.82 5.03
C LEU A 232 -11.86 5.24 4.48
N GLY A 233 -10.62 5.72 4.32
CA GLY A 233 -10.35 7.05 3.78
C GLY A 233 -11.00 7.23 2.40
N THR A 234 -10.90 6.21 1.54
CA THR A 234 -11.46 6.24 0.18
C THR A 234 -12.99 6.25 0.18
N VAL A 235 -13.64 5.42 1.00
CA VAL A 235 -15.09 5.41 1.10
C VAL A 235 -15.59 6.74 1.67
N CYS A 236 -14.93 7.28 2.71
CA CYS A 236 -15.22 8.61 3.25
C CYS A 236 -15.07 9.72 2.20
N PHE A 237 -14.03 9.64 1.36
CA PHE A 237 -13.83 10.54 0.23
C PHE A 237 -14.97 10.43 -0.80
N MET A 238 -15.38 9.21 -1.16
CA MET A 238 -16.50 8.97 -2.07
C MET A 238 -17.83 9.52 -1.53
N ILE A 239 -18.09 9.37 -0.23
CA ILE A 239 -19.27 9.96 0.43
C ILE A 239 -19.21 11.49 0.39
N HIS A 240 -18.05 12.07 0.71
CA HIS A 240 -17.87 13.51 0.75
C HIS A 240 -18.11 14.15 -0.62
N ARG A 241 -17.58 13.52 -1.68
CA ARG A 241 -17.73 13.91 -3.10
C ARG A 241 -19.12 13.61 -3.69
N GLY A 242 -20.03 13.02 -2.92
CA GLY A 242 -21.38 12.68 -3.40
C GLY A 242 -21.39 11.59 -4.48
N ILE A 243 -20.38 10.72 -4.51
CA ILE A 243 -20.28 9.62 -5.47
C ILE A 243 -21.22 8.48 -5.06
N LEU A 244 -21.37 8.23 -3.76
CA LEU A 244 -22.31 7.26 -3.22
C LEU A 244 -23.67 7.92 -2.97
N SER A 245 -24.74 7.30 -3.46
CA SER A 245 -26.11 7.79 -3.29
C SER A 245 -26.64 7.50 -1.88
N GLY A 246 -27.23 8.50 -1.24
CA GLY A 246 -27.85 8.37 0.09
C GLY A 246 -27.56 9.53 1.04
N LYS A 247 -28.19 9.50 2.22
CA LYS A 247 -27.95 10.52 3.26
C LYS A 247 -26.58 10.28 3.91
N LYS A 248 -25.70 11.29 3.84
CA LYS A 248 -24.31 11.22 4.32
C LYS A 248 -24.18 10.65 5.74
N LYS A 249 -25.04 11.03 6.68
CA LYS A 249 -25.00 10.55 8.08
C LYS A 249 -25.08 9.02 8.20
N TYR A 250 -25.93 8.37 7.41
CA TYR A 250 -26.08 6.91 7.45
C TYR A 250 -24.94 6.21 6.72
N LEU A 251 -24.40 6.83 5.67
CA LEU A 251 -23.24 6.30 4.95
C LEU A 251 -22.00 6.30 5.86
N TYR A 252 -21.70 7.42 6.52
CA TYR A 252 -20.57 7.49 7.47
C TYR A 252 -20.72 6.51 8.64
N SER A 253 -21.91 6.42 9.23
CA SER A 253 -22.20 5.46 10.31
C SER A 253 -22.03 4.01 9.85
N GLY A 254 -22.54 3.68 8.66
CA GLY A 254 -22.36 2.35 8.07
C GLY A 254 -20.91 2.01 7.77
N THR A 255 -20.14 2.97 7.24
CA THR A 255 -18.70 2.81 7.01
C THR A 255 -17.94 2.57 8.31
N LEU A 256 -18.27 3.31 9.38
CA LEU A 256 -17.64 3.12 10.69
C LEU A 256 -17.96 1.74 11.29
N ALA A 257 -19.22 1.31 11.21
CA ALA A 257 -19.62 -0.03 11.67
C ALA A 257 -18.88 -1.14 10.90
N PHE A 258 -18.74 -0.98 9.58
CA PHE A 258 -18.02 -1.91 8.73
C PHE A 258 -16.52 -1.93 9.05
N LEU A 259 -15.92 -0.78 9.36
CA LEU A 259 -14.53 -0.69 9.81
C LEU A 259 -14.30 -1.48 11.10
N VAL A 260 -15.17 -1.33 12.10
CA VAL A 260 -15.06 -2.07 13.37
C VAL A 260 -15.14 -3.57 13.11
N LEU A 261 -16.07 -4.01 12.25
CA LEU A 261 -16.24 -5.41 11.90
C LEU A 261 -15.01 -5.96 11.15
N LEU A 262 -14.51 -5.25 10.12
CA LEU A 262 -13.36 -5.69 9.34
C LEU A 262 -12.01 -5.54 10.05
N GLY A 263 -11.94 -4.65 11.05
CA GLY A 263 -10.78 -4.48 11.92
C GLY A 263 -10.71 -5.49 13.06
N SER A 264 -11.80 -6.20 13.34
CA SER A 264 -11.85 -7.16 14.44
C SER A 264 -10.73 -8.22 14.44
N PRO A 265 -10.23 -8.75 13.30
CA PRO A 265 -9.12 -9.70 13.33
C PRO A 265 -7.80 -9.09 13.83
N LEU A 266 -7.56 -7.80 13.55
CA LEU A 266 -6.33 -7.09 13.94
C LEU A 266 -6.26 -6.79 15.44
N PHE A 267 -7.40 -6.72 16.12
CA PHE A 267 -7.48 -6.31 17.52
C PHE A 267 -7.99 -7.41 18.46
N LEU A 268 -8.86 -8.30 18.00
CA LEU A 268 -9.50 -9.29 18.87
C LEU A 268 -8.78 -10.64 18.92
N THR A 269 -7.97 -10.97 17.92
CA THR A 269 -7.19 -12.22 17.90
C THR A 269 -6.03 -12.15 18.92
N PRO A 270 -5.55 -13.29 19.44
CA PRO A 270 -4.42 -13.29 20.37
C PRO A 270 -3.18 -12.58 19.82
N SER A 271 -2.81 -12.88 18.55
CA SER A 271 -1.67 -12.23 17.89
C SER A 271 -1.90 -10.73 17.66
N GLY A 272 -3.13 -10.34 17.28
CA GLY A 272 -3.49 -8.94 17.12
C GLY A 272 -3.40 -8.14 18.42
N ARG A 273 -3.84 -8.72 19.54
CA ARG A 273 -3.71 -8.11 20.88
C ARG A 273 -2.26 -7.91 21.28
N GLU A 274 -1.44 -8.95 21.14
CA GLU A 274 -0.01 -8.89 21.43
C GLU A 274 0.69 -7.79 20.63
N LYS A 275 0.41 -7.69 19.32
CA LYS A 275 0.99 -6.65 18.46
C LYS A 275 0.48 -5.25 18.76
N THR A 276 -0.79 -5.15 19.17
CA THR A 276 -1.38 -3.87 19.58
C THR A 276 -0.77 -3.40 20.90
N GLU A 277 -0.59 -4.31 21.86
CA GLU A 277 0.10 -4.02 23.12
C GLU A 277 1.56 -3.63 22.88
N ALA A 278 2.28 -4.39 22.05
CA ALA A 278 3.65 -4.06 21.63
C ALA A 278 3.76 -2.67 20.97
N PHE A 279 2.74 -2.24 20.24
CA PHE A 279 2.72 -0.93 19.59
C PHE A 279 2.37 0.21 20.55
N LEU A 280 1.40 0.01 21.47
CA LEU A 280 0.94 1.04 22.40
C LEU A 280 1.83 1.18 23.63
N SER A 281 2.42 0.08 24.08
CA SER A 281 3.22 -0.04 25.30
C SER A 281 4.46 -0.90 25.03
N PRO A 282 5.42 -0.45 24.21
CA PRO A 282 6.56 -1.28 23.81
C PRO A 282 7.38 -1.80 24.99
N GLN A 283 7.51 -1.01 26.06
CA GLN A 283 8.25 -1.36 27.28
C GLN A 283 7.71 -2.62 27.99
N SER A 284 6.38 -2.83 28.02
CA SER A 284 5.79 -4.00 28.69
C SER A 284 5.88 -5.27 27.86
N ALA A 285 6.24 -5.15 26.58
CA ALA A 285 6.28 -6.25 25.62
C ALA A 285 7.72 -6.66 25.24
N VAL A 286 8.73 -6.24 26.02
CA VAL A 286 10.11 -6.69 25.85
C VAL A 286 10.40 -7.89 26.74
N TYR A 287 10.75 -9.00 26.10
CA TYR A 287 11.12 -10.23 26.79
C TYR A 287 12.55 -10.66 26.49
N THR A 288 13.06 -10.37 25.29
CA THR A 288 14.38 -10.80 24.82
C THR A 288 14.99 -9.75 23.88
N THR A 289 16.30 -9.83 23.65
CA THR A 289 17.03 -9.04 22.65
C THR A 289 16.64 -9.32 21.20
N TRP A 290 15.81 -10.35 20.95
CA TRP A 290 15.30 -10.71 19.62
C TRP A 290 13.93 -10.10 19.31
N ASN A 291 13.29 -9.44 20.27
CA ASN A 291 11.96 -8.86 20.07
C ASN A 291 12.03 -7.54 19.27
N ASP A 292 11.08 -7.33 18.37
CA ASP A 292 10.94 -6.05 17.64
C ASP A 292 10.68 -4.87 18.60
N THR A 293 10.01 -5.12 19.73
CA THR A 293 9.82 -4.13 20.80
C THR A 293 11.14 -3.69 21.43
N TYR A 294 12.09 -4.61 21.62
CA TYR A 294 13.42 -4.28 22.11
C TYR A 294 14.16 -3.38 21.11
N ASN A 295 14.10 -3.71 19.81
CA ASN A 295 14.63 -2.88 18.75
C ASN A 295 14.06 -1.45 18.82
N GLY A 296 12.74 -1.32 19.05
CA GLY A 296 12.09 -0.03 19.18
C GLY A 296 12.58 0.80 20.36
N ILE A 297 12.73 0.20 21.54
CA ILE A 297 13.25 0.91 22.72
C ILE A 297 14.72 1.30 22.52
N LEU A 298 15.54 0.41 21.95
CA LEU A 298 16.93 0.74 21.61
C LEU A 298 16.99 1.95 20.66
N ILE A 299 16.17 1.98 19.62
CA ILE A 299 16.11 3.12 18.70
C ILE A 299 15.70 4.41 19.43
N GLN A 300 14.70 4.36 20.33
CA GLN A 300 14.29 5.52 21.12
C GLN A 300 15.42 6.04 22.02
N GLU A 301 16.14 5.13 22.67
CA GLU A 301 17.28 5.45 23.52
C GLU A 301 18.39 6.14 22.72
N LEU A 302 18.81 5.56 21.59
CA LEU A 302 19.84 6.15 20.73
C LEU A 302 19.40 7.50 20.15
N LEU A 303 18.12 7.65 19.76
CA LEU A 303 17.58 8.92 19.27
C LEU A 303 17.60 10.01 20.35
N SER A 304 17.29 9.66 21.60
CA SER A 304 17.29 10.60 22.73
C SER A 304 18.70 11.14 23.02
N ARG A 305 19.73 10.33 22.75
CA ARG A 305 21.14 10.69 22.91
C ARG A 305 21.73 11.40 21.70
N THR A 306 21.05 11.37 20.56
CA THR A 306 21.59 11.94 19.32
C THR A 306 21.50 13.47 19.35
N PRO A 307 22.61 14.20 19.13
CA PRO A 307 22.61 15.66 19.10
C PRO A 307 21.86 16.27 17.90
N LEU A 308 21.59 17.57 17.98
CA LEU A 308 20.93 18.29 16.88
C LEU A 308 21.80 18.41 15.62
N THR A 309 23.12 18.59 15.78
CA THR A 309 24.01 19.10 14.73
C THR A 309 25.01 18.10 14.16
N HIS A 310 25.29 17.02 14.88
CA HIS A 310 26.27 16.01 14.50
C HIS A 310 25.76 14.62 14.89
N GLY A 311 26.42 13.58 14.36
CA GLY A 311 26.09 12.19 14.62
C GLY A 311 26.20 11.80 16.10
N LEU A 312 25.64 10.64 16.39
CA LEU A 312 25.68 10.01 17.70
C LEU A 312 27.12 9.58 18.04
N GLU A 313 27.59 10.06 19.19
CA GLU A 313 28.89 9.68 19.76
C GLU A 313 28.67 8.72 20.93
N LEU A 314 29.25 7.52 20.84
CA LEU A 314 29.22 6.49 21.87
C LEU A 314 30.64 6.05 22.17
N SER A 315 30.94 5.79 23.44
CA SER A 315 32.18 5.09 23.80
C SER A 315 32.10 3.61 23.38
N PRO A 316 33.24 2.93 23.18
CA PRO A 316 33.22 1.50 22.87
C PRO A 316 32.54 0.66 23.97
N GLU A 317 32.66 1.04 25.24
CA GLU A 317 31.98 0.38 26.36
C GLU A 317 30.45 0.53 26.25
N GLU A 318 29.96 1.72 25.90
CA GLU A 318 28.53 1.95 25.68
C GLU A 318 28.02 1.15 24.49
N MET A 319 28.79 1.07 23.39
CA MET A 319 28.43 0.24 22.25
C MET A 319 28.36 -1.24 22.62
N MET A 320 29.29 -1.74 23.44
CA MET A 320 29.21 -3.12 23.95
C MET A 320 27.97 -3.34 24.82
N ASP A 321 27.61 -2.37 25.66
CA ASP A 321 26.43 -2.44 26.51
C ASP A 321 25.13 -2.48 25.69
N TYR A 322 25.02 -1.61 24.66
CA TYR A 322 23.91 -1.64 23.70
C TYR A 322 23.86 -2.91 22.86
N GLY A 323 25.01 -3.34 22.33
CA GLY A 323 25.12 -4.49 21.43
C GLY A 323 24.78 -5.83 22.08
N THR A 324 25.21 -6.02 23.34
CA THR A 324 24.85 -7.18 24.16
C THR A 324 23.43 -7.05 24.73
N GLY A 325 22.89 -5.85 24.83
CA GLY A 325 21.64 -5.54 25.50
C GLY A 325 21.72 -5.53 27.02
N ALA A 326 22.93 -5.50 27.58
CA ALA A 326 23.15 -5.40 29.01
C ALA A 326 22.55 -4.12 29.61
N TRP A 327 22.60 -3.00 28.89
CA TRP A 327 22.01 -1.71 29.31
C TRP A 327 20.55 -1.82 29.76
N TYR A 328 19.80 -2.72 29.14
CA TYR A 328 18.41 -3.00 29.46
C TYR A 328 18.27 -4.23 30.36
N PHE A 329 18.89 -5.35 29.99
CA PHE A 329 18.62 -6.64 30.63
C PHE A 329 19.39 -6.88 31.92
N ALA A 330 20.46 -6.12 32.22
CA ALA A 330 21.20 -6.26 33.47
C ALA A 330 20.34 -6.00 34.72
N SER A 331 19.39 -5.07 34.62
CA SER A 331 18.44 -4.72 35.69
C SER A 331 17.10 -5.46 35.60
N HIS A 332 16.88 -6.25 34.55
CA HIS A 332 15.60 -6.94 34.30
C HIS A 332 15.76 -8.47 34.33
N ASP A 333 16.42 -9.03 33.32
CA ASP A 333 16.66 -10.46 33.20
C ASP A 333 17.97 -10.72 32.45
N SER A 334 19.03 -10.94 33.22
CA SER A 334 20.39 -11.10 32.71
C SER A 334 20.57 -12.30 31.79
N ARG A 335 19.62 -13.25 31.76
CA ARG A 335 19.66 -14.43 30.87
C ARG A 335 19.49 -14.07 29.40
N HIS A 336 19.05 -12.85 29.09
CA HIS A 336 18.86 -12.37 27.73
C HIS A 336 20.02 -11.50 27.21
N ILE A 337 21.01 -11.21 28.06
CA ILE A 337 22.23 -10.50 27.67
C ILE A 337 23.02 -11.34 26.66
N GLY A 338 23.53 -10.69 25.63
CA GLY A 338 24.33 -11.30 24.58
C GLY A 338 25.60 -11.95 25.14
N ILE A 339 26.01 -13.06 24.51
CA ILE A 339 27.21 -13.81 24.87
C ILE A 339 28.23 -13.62 23.76
N ASP A 340 29.46 -13.34 24.17
CA ASP A 340 30.61 -13.27 23.29
C ASP A 340 30.93 -14.63 22.64
N ALA A 341 31.09 -14.61 21.32
CA ALA A 341 31.42 -15.75 20.48
C ALA A 341 32.65 -15.50 19.59
N THR A 342 33.49 -14.49 19.85
CA THR A 342 34.67 -14.20 19.00
C THR A 342 35.85 -15.14 19.25
N GLY A 343 36.09 -15.52 20.51
CA GLY A 343 37.27 -16.29 20.93
C GLY A 343 37.20 -17.81 20.73
N ILE A 344 36.34 -18.29 19.81
CA ILE A 344 36.12 -19.71 19.60
C ILE A 344 36.98 -20.21 18.42
N HIS A 345 38.08 -20.89 18.75
CA HIS A 345 39.05 -21.39 17.75
C HIS A 345 39.33 -22.89 17.85
N THR A 346 38.87 -23.54 18.92
CA THR A 346 39.10 -24.96 19.19
C THR A 346 37.80 -25.68 19.50
N ASP A 347 37.74 -26.99 19.25
CA ASP A 347 36.56 -27.81 19.55
C ASP A 347 36.17 -27.76 21.03
N LYS A 348 37.17 -27.65 21.92
CA LYS A 348 36.94 -27.48 23.36
C LYS A 348 36.25 -26.15 23.68
N GLN A 349 36.72 -25.03 23.12
CA GLN A 349 36.09 -23.72 23.31
C GLN A 349 34.67 -23.68 22.72
N GLN A 350 34.47 -24.36 21.58
CA GLN A 350 33.15 -24.51 20.97
C GLN A 350 32.21 -25.28 21.90
N GLN A 351 32.68 -26.38 22.51
CA GLN A 351 31.90 -27.17 23.45
C GLN A 351 31.58 -26.36 24.71
N ASP A 352 32.56 -25.70 25.33
CA ASP A 352 32.36 -24.84 26.51
C ASP A 352 31.34 -23.72 26.22
N PHE A 353 31.39 -23.13 25.02
CA PHE A 353 30.41 -22.13 24.58
C PHE A 353 29.00 -22.71 24.43
N GLN A 354 28.86 -23.88 23.80
CA GLN A 354 27.55 -24.55 23.65
C GLN A 354 26.97 -24.92 25.01
N ASP A 355 27.78 -25.47 25.93
CA ASP A 355 27.34 -25.85 27.27
C ASP A 355 26.84 -24.61 28.05
N LYS A 356 27.54 -23.47 27.93
CA LYS A 356 27.11 -22.19 28.53
C LYS A 356 25.78 -21.70 27.94
N VAL A 357 25.64 -21.74 26.62
CA VAL A 357 24.40 -21.36 25.92
C VAL A 357 23.24 -22.26 26.32
N GLU A 358 23.47 -23.58 26.38
CA GLU A 358 22.47 -24.57 26.74
C GLU A 358 22.03 -24.42 28.19
N ALA A 359 22.97 -24.16 29.12
CA ALA A 359 22.64 -23.85 30.51
C ALA A 359 21.70 -22.63 30.63
N ILE A 360 21.93 -21.57 29.86
CA ILE A 360 21.07 -20.38 29.85
C ILE A 360 19.72 -20.69 29.21
N ARG A 361 19.68 -21.45 28.11
CA ARG A 361 18.44 -21.87 27.46
C ARG A 361 17.58 -22.77 28.34
N ASN A 362 18.20 -23.66 29.11
CA ASN A 362 17.52 -24.52 30.08
C ASN A 362 16.87 -23.70 31.21
N GLN A 363 17.41 -22.52 31.51
CA GLN A 363 16.82 -21.55 32.43
C GLN A 363 15.79 -20.63 31.75
N GLY A 364 15.45 -20.86 30.47
CA GLY A 364 14.50 -20.04 29.70
C GLY A 364 15.11 -18.84 28.97
N GLY A 365 16.42 -18.63 29.08
CA GLY A 365 17.13 -17.53 28.42
C GLY A 365 17.28 -17.72 26.91
N ARG A 366 17.37 -16.60 26.19
CA ARG A 366 17.58 -16.57 24.73
C ARG A 366 18.62 -15.51 24.35
N PRO A 367 19.89 -15.70 24.75
CA PRO A 367 20.94 -14.73 24.51
C PRO A 367 21.25 -14.61 23.01
N ARG A 368 21.60 -13.39 22.57
CA ARG A 368 22.17 -13.15 21.23
C ARG A 368 23.64 -13.54 21.23
N TYR A 369 24.18 -13.95 20.09
CA TYR A 369 25.61 -14.22 19.95
C TYR A 369 26.29 -13.00 19.34
N ILE A 370 27.32 -12.52 20.02
CA ILE A 370 28.06 -11.31 19.64
C ILE A 370 29.40 -11.73 19.06
N ARG A 371 29.80 -11.10 17.95
CA ARG A 371 31.02 -11.43 17.20
C ARG A 371 31.94 -10.22 17.04
N TYR A 372 31.93 -9.34 18.03
CA TYR A 372 32.73 -8.12 18.12
C TYR A 372 33.12 -7.91 19.59
N GLN A 373 34.16 -7.12 19.80
CA GLN A 373 34.75 -6.75 21.08
C GLN A 373 34.79 -5.22 21.21
N ALA A 374 35.16 -4.73 22.39
CA ALA A 374 35.27 -3.29 22.61
C ALA A 374 36.26 -2.59 21.64
N ASP A 375 37.25 -3.32 21.12
CA ASP A 375 38.27 -2.75 20.25
C ASP A 375 37.80 -2.55 18.79
N ASP A 376 36.78 -3.29 18.35
CA ASP A 376 36.31 -3.31 16.95
C ASP A 376 34.79 -3.12 16.76
N VAL A 377 34.04 -2.92 17.86
CA VAL A 377 32.60 -2.66 17.81
C VAL A 377 32.28 -1.37 17.05
N THR A 378 31.27 -1.44 16.19
CA THR A 378 30.77 -0.28 15.44
C THR A 378 29.28 -0.05 15.70
N LEU A 379 28.77 1.12 15.30
CA LEU A 379 27.34 1.42 15.33
C LEU A 379 26.50 0.35 14.59
N TRP A 380 27.03 -0.23 13.52
CA TRP A 380 26.31 -1.21 12.69
C TRP A 380 26.06 -2.53 13.41
N ASP A 381 26.90 -2.83 14.40
CA ASP A 381 26.86 -4.07 15.17
C ASP A 381 25.78 -4.05 16.25
N ILE A 382 25.42 -2.85 16.72
CA ILE A 382 24.42 -2.64 17.77
C ILE A 382 23.01 -2.41 17.21
N LEU A 383 22.89 -1.96 15.95
CA LEU A 383 21.59 -1.65 15.36
C LEU A 383 20.72 -2.90 15.10
N PRO A 384 19.38 -2.74 15.06
CA PRO A 384 18.45 -3.82 14.75
C PRO A 384 18.75 -4.54 13.43
N LEU A 385 18.37 -5.82 13.35
CA LEU A 385 18.44 -6.54 12.08
C LEU A 385 17.63 -5.80 11.00
N HIS A 386 18.20 -5.71 9.79
CA HIS A 386 17.62 -4.96 8.67
C HIS A 386 17.51 -3.43 8.89
N TYR A 387 18.35 -2.83 9.75
CA TYR A 387 18.39 -1.37 9.96
C TYR A 387 18.48 -0.56 8.67
N HIS A 388 19.21 -1.07 7.68
CA HIS A 388 19.43 -0.42 6.38
C HIS A 388 18.15 -0.26 5.55
N ASN A 389 17.10 -1.05 5.82
CA ASN A 389 15.80 -0.93 5.15
C ASN A 389 14.76 -0.32 6.07
N ASN A 390 14.70 -0.79 7.31
CA ASN A 390 13.62 -0.44 8.22
C ASN A 390 13.89 0.91 8.90
N TYR A 391 15.14 1.23 9.21
CA TYR A 391 15.47 2.34 10.10
C TYR A 391 16.22 3.47 9.40
N LEU A 392 15.99 3.72 8.10
CA LEU A 392 16.76 4.72 7.33
C LEU A 392 16.70 6.13 7.92
N ILE A 393 15.55 6.54 8.48
CA ILE A 393 15.41 7.88 9.07
C ILE A 393 16.19 7.94 10.38
N ALA A 394 16.07 6.91 11.23
CA ALA A 394 16.81 6.82 12.48
C ALA A 394 18.32 6.76 12.23
N VAL A 395 18.77 5.94 11.28
CA VAL A 395 20.18 5.84 10.88
C VAL A 395 20.70 7.17 10.34
N CYS A 396 19.93 7.90 9.53
CA CYS A 396 20.31 9.24 9.08
C CYS A 396 20.52 10.19 10.28
N ILE A 397 19.64 10.13 11.28
CA ILE A 397 19.78 10.90 12.51
C ILE A 397 21.04 10.47 13.27
N PHE A 398 21.28 9.17 13.45
CA PHE A 398 22.47 8.66 14.14
C PHE A 398 23.78 9.05 13.47
N LEU A 399 23.81 9.13 12.14
CA LEU A 399 25.03 9.49 11.40
C LEU A 399 25.28 11.00 11.36
N PHE A 400 24.24 11.81 11.25
CA PHE A 400 24.39 13.23 10.89
C PHE A 400 23.72 14.22 11.86
N GLY A 401 23.01 13.72 12.87
CA GLY A 401 22.23 14.51 13.82
C GLY A 401 20.80 14.77 13.38
N TRP A 402 20.01 15.38 14.28
CA TRP A 402 18.59 15.63 14.03
C TRP A 402 18.31 16.61 12.88
N LEU A 403 19.15 17.61 12.64
CA LEU A 403 18.90 18.60 11.59
C LEU A 403 18.79 17.95 10.19
N PRO A 404 19.75 17.13 9.73
CA PRO A 404 19.60 16.33 8.50
C PRO A 404 18.41 15.37 8.53
N GLY A 405 18.15 14.72 9.67
CA GLY A 405 16.99 13.84 9.84
C GLY A 405 15.64 14.57 9.65
N LEU A 406 15.48 15.75 10.24
CA LEU A 406 14.30 16.60 10.08
C LEU A 406 14.15 17.08 8.63
N ALA A 407 15.26 17.40 7.94
CA ALA A 407 15.23 17.74 6.52
C ALA A 407 14.75 16.55 5.66
N MET A 408 15.19 15.33 5.97
CA MET A 408 14.72 14.10 5.31
C MET A 408 13.22 13.89 5.54
N ILE A 409 12.75 14.00 6.79
CA ILE A 409 11.32 13.91 7.14
C ILE A 409 10.52 14.99 6.38
N GLY A 410 11.01 16.23 6.37
CA GLY A 410 10.40 17.34 5.64
C GLY A 410 10.26 17.07 4.14
N THR A 411 11.28 16.45 3.53
CA THR A 411 11.26 16.04 2.12
C THR A 411 10.19 14.97 1.85
N ILE A 412 10.06 13.98 2.73
CA ILE A 412 9.02 12.95 2.66
C ILE A 412 7.63 13.58 2.79
N CYS A 413 7.43 14.46 3.77
CA CYS A 413 6.18 15.20 3.95
C CYS A 413 5.83 16.06 2.72
N LEU A 414 6.82 16.74 2.15
CA LEU A 414 6.66 17.54 0.93
C LEU A 414 6.21 16.69 -0.25
N PHE A 415 6.79 15.49 -0.43
CA PHE A 415 6.36 14.55 -1.47
C PHE A 415 4.87 14.20 -1.33
N TYR A 416 4.43 13.80 -0.14
CA TYR A 416 3.01 13.46 0.08
C TYR A 416 2.10 14.68 -0.11
N TRP A 417 2.51 15.87 0.34
CA TRP A 417 1.75 17.10 0.12
C TRP A 417 1.58 17.41 -1.37
N ILE A 418 2.64 17.26 -2.18
CA ILE A 418 2.57 17.44 -3.63
C ILE A 418 1.69 16.36 -4.25
N LEU A 419 1.86 15.09 -3.87
CA LEU A 419 1.07 13.96 -4.36
C LEU A 419 -0.44 14.20 -4.15
N PHE A 420 -0.86 14.52 -2.93
CA PHE A 420 -2.27 14.78 -2.62
C PHE A 420 -2.78 16.10 -3.24
N SER A 421 -1.91 17.09 -3.44
CA SER A 421 -2.25 18.30 -4.19
C SER A 421 -2.58 18.00 -5.66
N TYR A 422 -1.88 17.05 -6.28
CA TYR A 422 -2.20 16.56 -7.62
C TYR A 422 -3.47 15.71 -7.64
N ILE A 423 -3.66 14.80 -6.68
CA ILE A 423 -4.88 13.99 -6.55
C ILE A 423 -6.12 14.89 -6.43
N ARG A 424 -6.06 15.96 -5.63
CA ARG A 424 -7.16 16.91 -5.44
C ARG A 424 -7.56 17.65 -6.73
N ARG A 425 -6.65 17.76 -7.70
CA ARG A 425 -6.91 18.40 -9.00
C ARG A 425 -7.68 17.51 -9.97
N ILE A 426 -7.87 16.23 -9.66
CA ILE A 426 -8.60 15.27 -10.50
C ILE A 426 -10.11 15.49 -10.31
N HIS A 427 -10.81 15.83 -11.38
CA HIS A 427 -12.24 16.16 -11.38
C HIS A 427 -13.11 14.90 -11.47
N GLY A 428 -12.77 13.97 -12.35
CA GLY A 428 -13.45 12.72 -12.64
C GLY A 428 -13.67 11.87 -11.39
N LYS A 429 -14.90 11.39 -11.22
CA LYS A 429 -15.34 10.69 -9.99
C LYS A 429 -14.55 9.40 -9.76
N LEU A 430 -14.39 8.57 -10.79
CA LEU A 430 -13.64 7.33 -10.70
C LEU A 430 -12.13 7.55 -10.60
N ALA A 431 -11.56 8.35 -11.51
CA ALA A 431 -10.13 8.67 -11.53
C ALA A 431 -9.64 9.26 -10.20
N SER A 432 -10.36 10.21 -9.62
CA SER A 432 -9.99 10.79 -8.32
C SER A 432 -10.10 9.79 -7.18
N SER A 433 -11.11 8.91 -7.18
CA SER A 433 -11.27 7.88 -6.13
C SER A 433 -10.14 6.85 -6.20
N LEU A 434 -9.74 6.43 -7.41
CA LEU A 434 -8.62 5.51 -7.61
C LEU A 434 -7.28 6.15 -7.20
N ALA A 435 -7.04 7.39 -7.66
CA ALA A 435 -5.81 8.10 -7.30
C ALA A 435 -5.73 8.35 -5.79
N PHE A 436 -6.85 8.70 -5.16
CA PHE A 436 -6.92 8.90 -3.71
C PHE A 436 -6.64 7.61 -2.94
N CYS A 437 -7.19 6.47 -3.36
CA CYS A 437 -6.95 5.21 -2.66
C CYS A 437 -5.50 4.72 -2.80
N CYS A 438 -4.90 4.85 -3.98
CA CYS A 438 -3.48 4.54 -4.19
C CYS A 438 -2.60 5.49 -3.36
N GLY A 439 -2.96 6.77 -3.30
CA GLY A 439 -2.27 7.76 -2.46
C GLY A 439 -2.36 7.44 -0.97
N GLN A 440 -3.52 6.96 -0.48
CA GLN A 440 -3.68 6.49 0.89
C GLN A 440 -2.81 5.27 1.20
N CYS A 441 -2.74 4.28 0.29
CA CYS A 441 -1.88 3.11 0.47
C CYS A 441 -0.40 3.51 0.61
N LEU A 442 0.07 4.47 -0.20
CA LEU A 442 1.44 4.99 -0.09
C LEU A 442 1.62 5.80 1.19
N LEU A 443 0.63 6.62 1.58
CA LEU A 443 0.69 7.45 2.79
C LEU A 443 0.82 6.60 4.05
N TRP A 444 -0.06 5.60 4.23
CA TRP A 444 -0.05 4.79 5.45
C TRP A 444 1.18 3.91 5.57
N GLN A 445 1.75 3.43 4.44
CA GLN A 445 3.09 2.82 4.46
C GLN A 445 4.14 3.79 5.01
N GLY A 446 4.17 5.04 4.52
CA GLY A 446 5.08 6.07 5.00
C GLY A 446 4.87 6.45 6.47
N VAL A 447 3.62 6.54 6.93
CA VAL A 447 3.29 6.83 8.33
C VAL A 447 3.78 5.72 9.25
N PHE A 448 3.45 4.45 8.96
CA PHE A 448 3.92 3.33 9.78
C PHE A 448 5.44 3.18 9.72
N TYR A 449 6.07 3.49 8.58
CA TYR A 449 7.53 3.51 8.45
C TYR A 449 8.15 4.56 9.36
N LEU A 450 7.60 5.79 9.35
CA LEU A 450 8.05 6.88 10.21
C LEU A 450 7.90 6.52 11.68
N LEU A 451 6.74 5.98 12.09
CA LEU A 451 6.51 5.54 13.47
C LEU A 451 7.51 4.47 13.91
N GLY A 452 7.77 3.47 13.06
CA GLY A 452 8.78 2.44 13.34
C GLY A 452 10.18 3.02 13.52
N ASN A 453 10.55 4.07 12.79
CA ASN A 453 11.82 4.77 12.96
C ASN A 453 11.93 5.53 14.29
N PHE A 454 10.82 5.74 15.00
CA PHE A 454 10.80 6.28 16.37
C PHE A 454 10.51 5.19 17.42
N GLY A 455 10.73 3.93 17.05
CA GLY A 455 10.54 2.77 17.92
C GLY A 455 9.10 2.33 18.15
N LEU A 456 8.13 2.93 17.43
CA LEU A 456 6.72 2.56 17.48
C LEU A 456 6.38 1.68 16.27
N GLN A 457 6.84 0.43 16.31
CA GLN A 457 6.59 -0.54 15.24
C GLN A 457 5.28 -1.30 15.49
N TYR A 458 4.31 -1.20 14.56
CA TYR A 458 3.14 -2.08 14.55
C TYR A 458 3.43 -3.30 13.68
N ALA A 459 3.37 -4.50 14.26
CA ALA A 459 3.57 -5.78 13.58
C ALA A 459 4.86 -5.79 12.72
N THR A 460 4.76 -5.97 11.39
CA THR A 460 5.92 -5.99 10.50
C THR A 460 6.27 -4.60 9.96
N PHE A 461 7.56 -4.33 9.80
CA PHE A 461 8.02 -3.06 9.26
C PHE A 461 7.55 -2.87 7.79
N PRO A 462 6.83 -1.78 7.46
CA PRO A 462 6.49 -1.45 6.06
C PRO A 462 7.74 -0.95 5.32
N ASN A 463 7.64 -0.67 4.03
CA ASN A 463 8.74 -0.03 3.31
C ASN A 463 8.45 1.47 3.11
N LEU A 464 9.48 2.31 3.24
CA LEU A 464 9.40 3.71 2.80
C LEU A 464 9.23 3.74 1.28
N PRO A 465 8.09 4.22 0.75
CA PRO A 465 7.86 4.16 -0.68
C PRO A 465 8.95 4.88 -1.47
N LEU A 466 9.41 4.25 -2.56
CA LEU A 466 10.38 4.76 -3.53
C LEU A 466 11.85 4.87 -3.05
N ILE A 467 12.10 4.78 -1.73
CA ILE A 467 13.45 4.94 -1.16
C ILE A 467 13.94 3.63 -0.52
N SER A 468 13.16 3.04 0.39
CA SER A 468 13.57 1.81 1.09
C SER A 468 13.57 0.64 0.11
N GLU A 469 14.64 -0.15 0.16
CA GLU A 469 14.79 -1.31 -0.70
C GLU A 469 13.82 -2.43 -0.27
N GLY A 470 13.14 -3.02 -1.25
CA GLY A 470 12.46 -4.30 -1.09
C GLY A 470 12.00 -4.84 -2.44
N ARG A 471 12.22 -6.14 -2.66
CA ARG A 471 12.05 -6.80 -3.96
C ARG A 471 10.67 -6.54 -4.59
N LEU A 472 9.61 -6.97 -3.91
CA LEU A 472 8.23 -6.76 -4.36
C LEU A 472 7.69 -5.38 -3.95
N SER A 473 8.26 -4.75 -2.92
CA SER A 473 7.76 -3.48 -2.39
C SER A 473 7.90 -2.35 -3.40
N ILE A 474 9.04 -2.29 -4.07
CA ILE A 474 9.29 -1.22 -5.04
C ILE A 474 8.40 -1.34 -6.27
N ILE A 475 8.21 -2.56 -6.77
CA ILE A 475 7.30 -2.86 -7.88
C ILE A 475 5.88 -2.43 -7.52
N CYS A 476 5.40 -2.78 -6.32
CA CYS A 476 4.04 -2.44 -5.89
C CYS A 476 3.86 -0.94 -5.70
N ASN A 477 4.84 -0.26 -5.10
CA ASN A 477 4.80 1.19 -4.92
C ASN A 477 4.83 1.93 -6.27
N MET A 478 5.60 1.44 -7.24
CA MET A 478 5.63 1.96 -8.61
C MET A 478 4.32 1.72 -9.37
N LEU A 479 3.66 0.57 -9.15
CA LEU A 479 2.33 0.31 -9.69
C LEU A 479 1.30 1.29 -9.11
N LEU A 480 1.24 1.43 -7.77
CA LEU A 480 0.32 2.37 -7.11
C LEU A 480 0.53 3.81 -7.59
N LEU A 481 1.78 4.25 -7.68
CA LEU A 481 2.11 5.58 -8.17
C LEU A 481 1.78 5.74 -9.66
N GLY A 482 2.04 4.71 -10.46
CA GLY A 482 1.67 4.67 -11.87
C GLY A 482 0.17 4.81 -12.08
N LEU A 483 -0.66 4.19 -11.23
CA LEU A 483 -2.12 4.35 -11.26
C LEU A 483 -2.54 5.80 -10.94
N ILE A 484 -1.87 6.47 -9.99
CA ILE A 484 -2.12 7.89 -9.69
C ILE A 484 -1.83 8.76 -10.92
N PHE A 485 -0.66 8.56 -11.53
CA PHE A 485 -0.28 9.26 -12.76
C PHE A 485 -1.25 8.98 -13.90
N SER A 486 -1.64 7.72 -14.09
CA SER A 486 -2.59 7.32 -15.13
C SER A 486 -3.96 7.96 -14.90
N SER A 487 -4.49 7.94 -13.67
CA SER A 487 -5.74 8.63 -13.35
C SER A 487 -5.69 10.14 -13.58
N TYR A 488 -4.58 10.79 -13.23
CA TYR A 488 -4.39 12.22 -13.50
C TYR A 488 -4.35 12.51 -15.01
N ARG A 489 -3.63 11.67 -15.74
CA ARG A 489 -3.44 11.73 -17.18
C ARG A 489 -4.79 11.63 -17.91
N TYR A 490 -5.66 10.70 -17.52
CA TYR A 490 -6.96 10.45 -18.15
C TYR A 490 -8.08 11.42 -17.72
N ASP A 491 -7.81 12.37 -16.82
CA ASP A 491 -8.84 13.27 -16.28
C ASP A 491 -8.88 14.67 -16.91
N ARG A 492 -7.74 15.22 -17.36
CA ARG A 492 -7.64 16.62 -17.78
C ARG A 492 -7.21 16.76 -19.24
N VAL A 493 -7.93 17.62 -19.97
CA VAL A 493 -7.62 18.01 -21.35
C VAL A 493 -6.95 19.38 -21.33
N ILE A 494 -5.77 19.52 -21.95
CA ILE A 494 -5.06 20.81 -22.11
C ILE A 494 -5.40 21.48 -23.42
N GLU A 495 -5.43 20.72 -24.52
CA GLU A 495 -5.53 21.30 -25.86
C GLU A 495 -6.97 21.26 -26.33
N GLU A 496 -7.51 22.44 -26.64
CA GLU A 496 -8.74 22.55 -27.42
C GLU A 496 -8.54 21.81 -28.75
N PRO A 497 -9.43 20.88 -29.12
CA PRO A 497 -9.40 20.34 -30.47
C PRO A 497 -9.60 21.52 -31.43
N VAL A 498 -8.60 21.77 -32.29
CA VAL A 498 -8.46 22.93 -33.19
C VAL A 498 -9.67 23.15 -34.13
N ASN A 499 -10.66 22.24 -34.14
CA ASN A 499 -11.86 22.27 -34.98
C ASN A 499 -13.18 21.99 -34.23
N TYR A 500 -13.27 22.19 -32.91
CA TYR A 500 -14.58 22.03 -32.24
C TYR A 500 -15.50 23.22 -32.50
N LYS A 501 -16.50 23.03 -33.37
CA LYS A 501 -17.66 23.93 -33.45
C LYS A 501 -18.73 23.40 -32.50
N PRO A 502 -19.17 24.17 -31.49
CA PRO A 502 -20.27 23.75 -30.63
C PRO A 502 -21.53 23.55 -31.47
N VAL A 503 -22.17 22.38 -31.33
CA VAL A 503 -23.51 22.15 -31.86
C VAL A 503 -24.45 23.01 -31.01
N ILE A 504 -24.90 24.13 -31.57
CA ILE A 504 -25.89 24.99 -30.94
C ILE A 504 -27.24 24.25 -31.06
N PRO A 505 -27.94 23.95 -29.96
CA PRO A 505 -29.28 23.39 -30.04
C PRO A 505 -30.20 24.42 -30.72
N GLY A 506 -30.77 24.03 -31.86
CA GLY A 506 -31.77 24.81 -32.61
C GLY A 506 -33.17 24.67 -32.06
#